data_AF-A0A1Y6D9K9-F1
#
_entry.id   AF-A0A1Y6D9K9-F1
#
_cell.length_a   1.000
_cell.length_b   1.000
_cell.length_c   1.000
_cell.angle_alpha   90.00
_cell.angle_beta   90.00
_cell.angle_gamma   90.00
#
_symmetry.space_group_name_H-M   'P 1'
#
loop_
_entity.id
_entity.type
_entity.pdbx_description
1 polymer ?
#
loop_
_entity_poly.entity_id
_entity_poly.type
_entity_poly.pdbx_seq_one_letter_code
_entity_poly.pdbx_strand_id
1 'polypeptide(L)'
;MSEPNPLIKVQILGKEYPISCPEEEQHDLLLAARYLDEKMRQIRNTGRVIGTERIAVMAALNIAHELLQAHRRSVPQEAQGEYPERPARGRGNRPPE
;
A
#
# COMPACT_ATOMS: atom_id res chain seq x y z
N MET A 1 23.06 19.98 18.85
CA MET A 1 23.43 18.81 19.67
C MET A 1 22.59 17.67 19.13
N SER A 2 23.20 16.62 18.59
CA SER A 2 22.43 15.48 18.06
C SER A 2 21.97 14.65 19.26
N GLU A 3 20.66 14.64 19.54
CA GLU A 3 20.10 13.77 20.55
C GLU A 3 20.42 12.30 20.20
N PRO A 4 20.88 11.50 21.18
CA PRO A 4 21.25 10.11 20.94
C PRO A 4 20.00 9.34 20.54
N ASN A 5 20.00 8.79 19.33
CA ASN A 5 18.88 8.02 18.82
C ASN A 5 18.80 6.66 19.56
N PRO A 6 17.84 6.45 20.48
CA PRO A 6 17.83 5.26 21.32
C PRO A 6 17.60 4.00 20.49
N LEU A 7 18.26 2.91 20.90
CA LEU A 7 18.08 1.60 20.29
C LEU A 7 16.86 0.91 20.90
N ILE A 8 15.80 0.80 20.12
CA ILE A 8 14.59 0.05 20.47
C ILE A 8 14.66 -1.35 19.88
N LYS A 9 14.21 -2.35 20.64
CA LYS A 9 14.13 -3.73 20.18
C LYS A 9 12.70 -4.06 19.78
N VAL A 10 12.51 -4.40 18.50
CA VAL A 10 11.21 -4.86 17.99
C VAL A 10 11.24 -6.37 17.77
N GLN A 11 10.11 -7.04 17.99
CA GLN A 11 10.01 -8.49 17.82
C GLN A 11 9.15 -8.81 16.59
N ILE A 12 9.73 -9.47 15.59
CA ILE A 12 9.08 -9.85 14.34
C ILE A 12 9.27 -11.35 14.12
N LEU A 13 8.18 -12.09 14.04
CA LEU A 13 8.13 -13.55 13.87
C LEU A 13 8.97 -14.30 14.92
N GLY A 14 9.00 -13.77 16.15
CA GLY A 14 9.78 -14.33 17.27
C GLY A 14 11.28 -14.03 17.23
N LYS A 15 11.75 -13.16 16.31
CA LYS A 15 13.13 -12.66 16.28
C LYS A 15 13.17 -11.22 16.76
N GLU A 16 14.17 -10.87 17.57
CA GLU A 16 14.43 -9.49 17.99
C GLU A 16 15.31 -8.77 16.97
N TYR A 17 14.91 -7.54 16.63
CA TYR A 17 15.62 -6.64 15.75
C TYR A 17 15.88 -5.33 16.49
N PRO A 18 17.14 -4.97 16.76
CA PRO A 18 17.49 -3.66 17.31
C PRO A 18 17.47 -2.62 16.19
N ILE A 19 16.71 -1.54 16.39
CA ILE A 19 16.56 -0.43 15.45
C ILE A 19 16.82 0.87 16.21
N SER A 20 17.60 1.77 15.62
CA SER A 20 17.80 3.12 16.14
C SER A 20 16.64 4.00 15.66
N CYS A 21 15.80 4.48 16.56
CA CYS A 21 14.60 5.25 16.25
C CYS A 21 14.32 6.31 17.32
N PRO A 22 14.10 7.59 16.94
CA PRO A 22 13.96 8.69 17.89
C PRO A 22 12.71 8.47 18.76
N GLU A 23 12.69 8.99 19.98
CA GLU A 23 11.60 8.73 20.94
C GLU A 23 10.22 9.12 20.37
N GLU A 24 10.16 10.14 19.53
CA GLU A 24 8.94 10.57 18.83
C GLU A 24 8.37 9.52 17.85
N GLU A 25 9.22 8.70 17.23
CA GLU A 25 8.82 7.71 16.22
C GLU A 25 8.76 6.28 16.76
N GLN A 26 9.17 6.04 18.01
CA GLN A 26 9.18 4.70 18.61
C GLN A 26 7.80 4.04 18.56
N HIS A 27 6.74 4.81 18.78
CA HIS A 27 5.37 4.30 18.74
C HIS A 27 5.00 3.81 17.33
N ASP A 28 5.27 4.62 16.31
CA ASP A 28 5.00 4.28 14.92
C ASP A 28 5.82 3.07 14.46
N LEU A 29 7.08 2.97 14.89
CA LEU A 29 7.92 1.82 14.61
C LEU A 29 7.36 0.53 15.24
N LEU A 30 6.89 0.59 16.48
CA LEU A 30 6.26 -0.55 17.16
C LEU A 30 4.98 -0.99 16.44
N LEU A 31 4.16 -0.04 16.00
CA LEU A 31 2.96 -0.31 15.20
C LEU A 31 3.33 -0.96 13.86
N ALA A 32 4.32 -0.42 13.15
CA ALA A 32 4.80 -0.96 11.89
C ALA A 32 5.38 -2.38 12.04
N ALA A 33 6.17 -2.63 13.10
CA ALA A 33 6.72 -3.94 13.40
C ALA A 33 5.63 -4.97 13.70
N ARG A 34 4.61 -4.59 14.48
CA ARG A 34 3.45 -5.44 14.75
C ARG A 34 2.67 -5.74 13.46
N TYR A 35 2.44 -4.73 12.62
CA TYR A 35 1.74 -4.91 11.35
C TYR A 35 2.47 -5.88 10.42
N LEU A 36 3.80 -5.74 10.33
CA LEU A 36 4.65 -6.66 9.59
C LEU A 36 4.58 -8.09 10.15
N ASP A 37 4.66 -8.27 11.47
CA ASP A 37 4.54 -9.58 12.12
C ASP A 37 3.20 -10.26 11.79
N GLU A 38 2.08 -9.53 11.85
CA GLU A 38 0.76 -10.04 11.49
C GLU A 38 0.69 -10.49 10.02
N LYS A 39 1.19 -9.68 9.08
CA LYS A 39 1.24 -10.04 7.65
C LYS A 39 2.12 -11.26 7.39
N MET A 40 3.28 -11.33 8.02
CA MET A 40 4.17 -12.48 7.89
C MET A 40 3.53 -13.76 8.45
N ARG A 41 2.84 -13.68 9.59
CA ARG A 41 2.08 -14.82 10.16
C ARG A 41 0.95 -15.27 9.26
N GLN A 42 0.19 -14.33 8.68
CA GLN A 42 -0.87 -14.65 7.73
C GLN A 42 -0.31 -15.44 6.54
N ILE A 43 0.77 -14.97 5.92
CA ILE A 43 1.42 -15.65 4.79
C ILE A 43 1.94 -17.03 5.21
N ARG A 44 2.58 -17.13 6.38
CA ARG A 44 3.05 -18.41 6.92
C ARG A 44 1.91 -19.40 7.11
N ASN A 45 0.77 -18.94 7.63
CA ASN A 45 -0.41 -19.77 7.88
C ASN A 45 -1.08 -20.25 6.59
N THR A 46 -0.91 -19.56 5.46
CA THR A 46 -1.40 -20.07 4.16
C THR A 46 -0.68 -21.34 3.70
N GLY A 47 0.51 -21.63 4.23
CA GLY A 47 1.33 -22.77 3.83
C GLY A 47 1.89 -22.71 2.40
N ARG A 48 1.59 -21.66 1.62
CA ARG A 48 2.02 -21.53 0.22
C ARG A 48 3.47 -21.11 0.06
N VAL A 49 4.03 -20.43 1.05
CA VAL A 49 5.40 -19.91 1.01
C VAL A 49 6.21 -20.52 2.14
N ILE A 50 7.30 -21.16 1.75
CA ILE A 50 8.24 -21.82 2.65
C ILE A 50 9.50 -20.97 2.75
N GLY A 51 9.92 -20.65 3.98
CA GLY A 51 11.12 -19.88 4.27
C GLY A 51 10.81 -18.46 4.79
N THR A 52 11.40 -18.12 5.94
CA THR A 52 11.16 -16.85 6.64
C THR A 52 11.54 -15.62 5.81
N GLU A 53 12.61 -15.74 5.01
CA GLU A 53 13.06 -14.68 4.11
C GLU A 53 12.04 -14.37 3.01
N ARG A 54 11.52 -15.41 2.34
CA ARG A 54 10.46 -15.26 1.33
C ARG A 54 9.17 -14.71 1.91
N ILE A 55 8.81 -15.15 3.12
CA ILE A 55 7.66 -14.62 3.86
C ILE A 55 7.85 -13.12 4.13
N ALA A 56 9.04 -12.69 4.54
CA ALA A 56 9.34 -11.28 4.80
C ALA A 56 9.20 -10.44 3.53
N VAL A 57 9.76 -10.89 2.41
CA VAL A 57 9.66 -10.21 1.12
C VAL A 57 8.20 -10.09 0.67
N MET A 58 7.42 -11.17 0.75
CA MET A 58 6.00 -11.13 0.39
C MET A 58 5.18 -10.21 1.30
N ALA A 59 5.46 -10.21 2.61
CA ALA A 59 4.80 -9.31 3.55
C ALA A 59 5.12 -7.85 3.22
N ALA A 60 6.39 -7.52 2.99
CA ALA A 60 6.82 -6.17 2.60
C ALA A 60 6.16 -5.72 1.30
N LEU A 61 6.10 -6.59 0.27
CA LEU A 61 5.44 -6.30 -0.99
C LEU A 61 3.94 -6.04 -0.81
N ASN A 62 3.24 -6.85 -0.01
CA ASN A 62 1.82 -6.66 0.25
C ASN A 62 1.56 -5.32 0.96
N ILE A 63 2.38 -4.97 1.96
CA ILE A 63 2.25 -3.70 2.69
C ILE A 63 2.51 -2.51 1.75
N ALA A 64 3.58 -2.57 0.95
CA ALA A 64 3.87 -1.53 -0.04
C ALA A 64 2.74 -1.38 -1.06
N HIS A 65 2.16 -2.50 -1.51
CA HIS A 65 1.03 -2.48 -2.44
C HIS A 65 -0.21 -1.81 -1.85
N GLU A 66 -0.53 -2.07 -0.58
CA GLU A 66 -1.65 -1.43 0.13
C GLU A 66 -1.44 0.08 0.27
N LEU A 67 -0.22 0.51 0.62
CA LEU A 67 0.13 1.94 0.72
C LEU A 67 0.00 2.67 -0.62
N LEU A 68 0.48 2.05 -1.71
CA LEU A 68 0.37 2.59 -3.06
C LEU A 68 -1.09 2.64 -3.54
N GLN A 69 -1.88 1.61 -3.24
CA GLN A 69 -3.32 1.62 -3.55
C GLN A 69 -4.05 2.72 -2.78
N ALA A 70 -3.75 2.91 -1.49
CA ALA A 70 -4.36 3.97 -0.68
C ALA A 70 -4.05 5.36 -1.25
N HIS A 71 -2.79 5.60 -1.64
CA HIS A 71 -2.37 6.84 -2.31
C HIS A 71 -3.07 7.08 -3.65
N ARG A 72 -3.31 6.01 -4.42
CA ARG A 72 -4.01 6.12 -5.71
C ARG A 72 -5.49 6.41 -5.54
N ARG A 73 -6.09 6.04 -4.41
CA ARG A 73 -7.50 6.26 -4.09
C ARG A 73 -7.78 7.64 -3.48
N SER A 74 -6.76 8.26 -2.89
CA SER A 74 -6.83 9.63 -2.35
C SER A 74 -6.61 10.72 -3.39
N VAL A 75 -6.12 10.39 -4.58
CA VAL A 75 -6.23 11.26 -5.76
C VAL A 75 -7.63 11.06 -6.34
N PRO A 76 -8.56 12.02 -6.24
CA PRO A 76 -9.81 11.93 -6.97
C PRO A 76 -9.46 11.83 -8.45
N GLN A 77 -9.92 10.75 -9.08
CA GLN A 77 -9.80 10.53 -10.51
C GLN A 77 -10.76 11.48 -11.22
N GLU A 78 -10.43 12.78 -11.20
CA GLU A 78 -11.02 13.80 -12.03
C GLU A 78 -10.48 13.59 -13.45
N ALA A 79 -11.17 12.75 -14.23
CA ALA A 79 -11.21 12.71 -15.71
C ALA A 79 -11.41 11.28 -16.23
N GLN A 80 -12.53 10.67 -15.88
CA GLN A 80 -13.22 9.77 -16.81
C GLN A 80 -14.66 10.27 -16.99
N GLY A 81 -14.76 11.57 -17.34
CA GLY A 81 -15.99 12.18 -17.82
C GLY A 81 -16.16 11.87 -19.29
N GLU A 82 -16.91 10.82 -19.57
CA GLU A 82 -17.96 10.76 -20.58
C GLU A 82 -18.09 12.04 -21.45
N TYR A 83 -17.72 11.96 -22.73
CA TYR A 83 -18.21 12.90 -23.75
C TYR A 83 -19.45 12.28 -24.41
N PRO A 84 -20.69 12.65 -24.02
CA PRO A 84 -21.84 12.40 -24.87
C PRO A 84 -21.96 13.54 -25.88
N GLU A 85 -21.20 13.50 -26.98
CA GLU A 85 -21.49 14.38 -28.11
C GLU A 85 -22.64 13.82 -28.97
N ARG A 86 -23.84 14.22 -28.52
CA ARG A 86 -25.06 14.64 -29.24
C ARG A 86 -25.58 13.80 -30.43
N PRO A 87 -26.89 13.45 -30.44
CA PRO A 87 -27.53 12.95 -31.65
C PRO A 87 -27.73 14.11 -32.62
N ALA A 88 -27.02 14.11 -33.75
CA ALA A 88 -27.33 14.99 -34.86
C ALA A 88 -28.64 14.51 -35.53
N ARG A 89 -29.78 15.02 -35.06
CA ARG A 89 -31.01 15.03 -35.86
C ARG A 89 -30.77 15.90 -37.09
N GLY A 90 -30.81 15.29 -38.26
CA GLY A 90 -30.80 16.01 -39.54
C GLY A 90 -31.18 15.08 -40.67
N ARG A 91 -32.47 14.75 -40.75
CA ARG A 91 -33.08 13.95 -41.81
C ARG A 91 -32.58 14.38 -43.19
N GLY A 92 -32.12 13.41 -43.96
CA GLY A 92 -32.06 13.54 -45.40
C GLY A 92 -33.44 13.91 -45.92
N ASN A 93 -33.50 15.01 -46.66
CA ASN A 93 -34.59 15.33 -47.58
C ASN A 93 -33.95 16.04 -48.78
N ARG A 94 -33.74 15.28 -49.85
CA ARG A 94 -33.77 15.79 -51.25
C ARG A 94 -35.15 16.43 -51.45
N PRO A 95 -35.35 17.55 -52.18
CA PRO A 95 -35.44 17.50 -53.66
C PRO A 95 -35.06 18.86 -54.34
N PRO A 96 -35.60 19.29 -55.50
CA PRO A 96 -34.99 19.11 -56.83
C PRO A 96 -34.75 20.43 -57.62
N GLU A 97 -33.85 20.42 -58.61
CA GLU A 97 -34.01 20.84 -60.02
C GLU A 97 -32.69 20.65 -60.77
#